data_AF-A0A259IP92-F1
#
_entry.id   AF-A0A259IP92-F1
#
_cell.length_a   1.000
_cell.length_b   1.000
_cell.length_c   1.000
_cell.angle_alpha   90.00
_cell.angle_beta   90.00
_cell.angle_gamma   90.00
#
_symmetry.space_group_name_H-M   'P 1'
#
loop_
_entity.id
_entity.type
_entity.pdbx_description
1 polymer ?
#
loop_
_entity_poly.entity_id
_entity_poly.type
_entity_poly.pdbx_seq_one_letter_code
_entity_poly.pdbx_strand_id
1 'polypeptide(L)'
;GEPHKGMRAMFSMMNSERLSVGTQGLGVGEAAYQGAVTYAKERLQGRALTGAKYPDKPADPIIVHPDVRRTLMTMRAYNEGCRALSGWVARNLDLMERSNDPEERQQAEDFTALMTPIVKAMFTDLGFTNASLGVQVYGGHGYIRDHGMEQYLRDARIAMIYEGTNGVQALDLVGRKLGAHTGRYLRAFFHPVLNYIDAKLDDPDLGPLVGPLGKAFGALQLATAHIAEKGMKDPDEAGAAATEYLRLFGLVALGYMWVRMAEVALQKRGEANGEAAFYEAKIVTARFFIDRLLPEVAALWGSIKTGKASMMALDDAAF
;
A
#
# COMPACT_ATOMS: atom_id res chain seq x y z
N GLY A 1 -8.22 -34.59 4.02
CA GLY A 1 -6.94 -34.49 3.30
C GLY A 1 -6.22 -35.82 3.34
N GLU A 2 -5.13 -35.99 2.59
CA GLU A 2 -4.31 -37.21 2.59
C GLU A 2 -3.24 -37.20 3.69
N PRO A 3 -2.84 -38.36 4.24
CA PRO A 3 -1.73 -38.47 5.19
C PRO A 3 -0.45 -37.78 4.68
N HIS A 4 0.25 -37.09 5.60
CA HIS A 4 1.53 -36.37 5.34
C HIS A 4 1.48 -35.19 4.36
N LYS A 5 0.30 -34.74 3.92
CA LYS A 5 0.13 -33.56 3.04
C LYS A 5 -0.42 -32.31 3.75
N GLY A 6 -0.24 -32.23 5.08
CA GLY A 6 -0.78 -31.14 5.92
C GLY A 6 -0.33 -29.74 5.50
N MET A 7 0.97 -29.55 5.25
CA MET A 7 1.49 -28.24 4.79
C MET A 7 0.90 -27.81 3.46
N ARG A 8 0.74 -28.74 2.52
CA ARG A 8 0.13 -28.46 1.20
C ARG A 8 -1.34 -28.06 1.35
N ALA A 9 -2.07 -28.72 2.24
CA ALA A 9 -3.44 -28.33 2.57
C ALA A 9 -3.50 -26.94 3.22
N MET A 10 -2.61 -26.64 4.17
CA MET A 10 -2.54 -25.31 4.81
C MET A 10 -2.26 -24.19 3.80
N PHE A 11 -1.35 -24.42 2.84
CA PHE A 11 -1.05 -23.42 1.81
C PHE A 11 -2.23 -23.11 0.88
N SER A 12 -3.20 -24.01 0.75
CA SER A 12 -4.41 -23.73 -0.03
C SER A 12 -5.29 -22.63 0.57
N MET A 13 -5.24 -22.45 1.90
CA MET A 13 -5.97 -21.39 2.61
C MET A 13 -5.16 -20.10 2.77
N MET A 14 -3.84 -20.17 2.56
CA MET A 14 -2.93 -19.07 2.89
C MET A 14 -3.20 -17.79 2.09
N ASN A 15 -3.65 -17.90 0.84
CA ASN A 15 -3.96 -16.72 0.01
C ASN A 15 -5.15 -15.91 0.57
N SER A 16 -6.23 -16.60 0.99
CA SER A 16 -7.39 -15.94 1.60
C SER A 16 -7.05 -15.40 2.99
N GLU A 17 -6.29 -16.14 3.80
CA GLU A 17 -5.86 -15.68 5.13
C GLU A 17 -4.98 -14.43 5.06
N ARG A 18 -4.02 -14.39 4.12
CA ARG A 18 -3.18 -13.21 3.89
C ARG A 18 -3.99 -11.97 3.49
N LEU A 19 -5.00 -12.14 2.64
CA LEU A 19 -5.91 -11.04 2.30
C LEU A 19 -6.76 -10.62 3.51
N SER A 20 -7.26 -11.59 4.29
CA SER A 20 -8.04 -11.34 5.51
C SER A 20 -7.23 -10.49 6.50
N VAL A 21 -6.00 -10.91 6.80
CA VAL A 21 -5.08 -10.18 7.68
C VAL A 21 -4.73 -8.79 7.13
N GLY A 22 -4.43 -8.68 5.83
CA GLY A 22 -4.21 -7.38 5.20
C GLY A 22 -5.41 -6.45 5.38
N THR A 23 -6.62 -6.99 5.21
CA THR A 23 -7.88 -6.26 5.42
C THR A 23 -8.07 -5.83 6.87
N GLN A 24 -7.61 -6.60 7.86
CA GLN A 24 -7.62 -6.18 9.27
C GLN A 24 -6.75 -4.95 9.48
N GLY A 25 -5.53 -4.92 8.93
CA GLY A 25 -4.66 -3.74 8.94
C GLY A 25 -5.33 -2.51 8.32
N LEU A 26 -5.95 -2.68 7.14
CA LEU A 26 -6.72 -1.62 6.48
C LEU A 26 -7.90 -1.13 7.34
N GLY A 27 -8.63 -2.05 7.98
CA GLY A 27 -9.79 -1.72 8.82
C GLY A 27 -9.41 -0.85 10.02
N VAL A 28 -8.33 -1.22 10.72
CA VAL A 28 -7.84 -0.42 11.85
C VAL A 28 -7.31 0.94 11.39
N GLY A 29 -6.58 0.98 10.27
CA GLY A 29 -6.10 2.23 9.66
C GLY A 29 -7.25 3.17 9.26
N GLU A 30 -8.36 2.63 8.77
CA GLU A 30 -9.57 3.39 8.44
C GLU A 30 -10.27 3.94 9.69
N ALA A 31 -10.44 3.11 10.73
CA ALA A 31 -11.05 3.57 11.99
C ALA A 31 -10.24 4.72 12.62
N ALA A 32 -8.90 4.59 12.62
CA ALA A 32 -8.01 5.66 13.08
C ALA A 32 -8.14 6.93 12.24
N TYR A 33 -8.28 6.82 10.92
CA TYR A 33 -8.50 7.96 10.02
C TYR A 33 -9.80 8.70 10.31
N GLN A 34 -10.91 7.97 10.48
CA GLN A 34 -12.21 8.57 10.76
C GLN A 34 -12.20 9.31 12.10
N GLY A 35 -11.60 8.73 13.14
CA GLY A 35 -11.38 9.42 14.42
C GLY A 35 -10.55 10.70 14.25
N ALA A 36 -9.39 10.58 13.60
CA ALA A 36 -8.47 11.70 13.38
C ALA A 36 -9.10 12.87 12.61
N VAL A 37 -9.81 12.61 11.51
CA VAL A 37 -10.50 13.65 10.73
C VAL A 37 -11.58 14.34 11.56
N THR A 38 -12.35 13.57 12.33
CA THR A 38 -13.43 14.10 13.16
C THR A 38 -12.86 15.05 14.21
N TYR A 39 -11.86 14.60 14.97
CA TYR A 39 -11.19 15.41 15.96
C TYR A 39 -10.53 16.66 15.36
N ALA A 40 -9.88 16.54 14.21
CA ALA A 40 -9.19 17.66 13.57
C ALA A 40 -10.13 18.79 13.12
N LYS A 41 -11.38 18.46 12.78
CA LYS A 41 -12.42 19.44 12.40
C LYS A 41 -12.96 20.23 13.58
N GLU A 42 -12.86 19.68 14.79
CA GLU A 42 -13.47 20.24 16.00
C GLU A 42 -12.44 20.91 16.92
N ARG A 43 -11.25 20.31 17.07
CA ARG A 43 -10.22 20.79 17.98
C ARG A 43 -9.69 22.15 17.55
N LEU A 44 -9.95 23.18 18.36
CA LEU A 44 -9.46 24.54 18.13
C LEU A 44 -8.07 24.71 18.74
N GLN A 45 -7.08 25.11 17.94
CA GLN A 45 -5.73 25.44 18.44
C GLN A 45 -4.94 26.24 17.39
N GLY A 46 -4.47 27.43 17.78
CA GLY A 46 -3.71 28.33 16.90
C GLY A 46 -4.53 28.95 15.76
N ARG A 47 -3.89 29.73 14.90
CA ARG A 47 -4.48 30.31 13.68
C ARG A 47 -3.79 29.77 12.45
N ALA A 48 -4.51 29.68 11.33
CA ALA A 48 -3.89 29.31 10.07
C ALA A 48 -2.79 30.30 9.69
N LEU A 49 -1.73 29.79 9.05
CA LEU A 49 -0.55 30.59 8.63
C LEU A 49 -0.90 31.68 7.60
N THR A 50 -2.07 31.60 6.98
CA THR A 50 -2.57 32.57 5.99
C THR A 50 -3.67 33.48 6.55
N GLY A 51 -3.66 33.70 7.86
CA GLY A 51 -4.68 34.46 8.59
C GLY A 51 -5.85 33.59 9.05
N ALA A 52 -6.61 34.10 10.02
CA ALA A 52 -7.72 33.38 10.65
C ALA A 52 -8.74 32.89 9.61
N LYS A 53 -9.02 31.58 9.61
CA LYS A 53 -10.06 30.98 8.74
C LYS A 53 -11.44 30.96 9.39
N TYR A 54 -11.47 30.97 10.71
CA TYR A 54 -12.68 31.04 11.52
C TYR A 54 -12.54 32.23 12.49
N PRO A 55 -12.72 33.48 11.98
CA PRO A 55 -12.47 34.69 12.76
C PRO A 55 -13.37 34.78 14.00
N ASP A 56 -14.57 34.22 13.95
CA ASP A 56 -15.56 34.24 15.04
C ASP A 56 -15.25 33.23 16.16
N LYS A 57 -14.27 32.33 15.98
CA LYS A 57 -13.84 31.36 16.98
C LYS A 57 -12.58 31.85 17.70
N PRO A 58 -12.29 31.40 18.94
CA PRO A 58 -11.07 31.79 19.66
C PRO A 58 -9.77 31.29 18.99
N ALA A 59 -9.85 30.21 18.22
CA ALA A 59 -8.78 29.66 17.40
C ALA A 59 -9.38 28.95 16.18
N ASP A 60 -8.57 28.66 15.17
CA ASP A 60 -9.00 27.84 14.03
C ASP A 60 -8.95 26.35 14.41
N PRO A 61 -9.83 25.51 13.84
CA PRO A 61 -9.71 24.06 13.97
C PRO A 61 -8.39 23.56 13.37
N ILE A 62 -7.74 22.58 14.00
CA ILE A 62 -6.40 22.14 13.61
C ILE A 62 -6.30 21.60 12.17
N ILE A 63 -7.43 21.19 11.55
CA ILE A 63 -7.47 20.77 10.14
C ILE A 63 -7.02 21.86 9.14
N VAL A 64 -6.94 23.12 9.55
CA VAL A 64 -6.40 24.19 8.68
C VAL A 64 -4.87 24.12 8.55
N HIS A 65 -4.18 23.47 9.50
CA HIS A 65 -2.72 23.46 9.56
C HIS A 65 -2.12 22.52 8.51
N PRO A 66 -1.07 22.94 7.77
CA PRO A 66 -0.50 22.14 6.70
C PRO A 66 -0.04 20.74 7.12
N ASP A 67 0.56 20.59 8.30
CA ASP A 67 1.05 19.27 8.75
C ASP A 67 -0.08 18.32 9.15
N VAL A 68 -1.15 18.84 9.77
CA VAL A 68 -2.38 18.06 10.04
C VAL A 68 -3.01 17.62 8.72
N ARG A 69 -3.08 18.52 7.73
CA ARG A 69 -3.58 18.16 6.38
C ARG A 69 -2.71 17.11 5.72
N ARG A 70 -1.39 17.25 5.75
CA ARG A 70 -0.44 16.25 5.23
C ARG A 70 -0.71 14.89 5.88
N THR A 71 -0.83 14.85 7.20
CA THR A 71 -1.09 13.63 7.96
C THR A 71 -2.42 12.97 7.57
N LEU A 72 -3.52 13.73 7.54
CA LEU A 72 -4.83 13.21 7.15
C LEU A 72 -4.86 12.77 5.67
N MET A 73 -4.18 13.49 4.78
CA MET A 73 -4.04 13.11 3.37
C MET A 73 -3.22 11.83 3.20
N THR A 74 -2.16 11.64 3.98
CA THR A 74 -1.38 10.38 4.00
C THR A 74 -2.25 9.21 4.42
N MET A 75 -2.98 9.33 5.52
CA MET A 75 -3.87 8.27 6.01
C MET A 75 -4.94 7.92 4.96
N ARG A 76 -5.60 8.94 4.41
CA ARG A 76 -6.61 8.80 3.36
C ARG A 76 -6.05 8.10 2.12
N ALA A 77 -4.90 8.57 1.64
CA ALA A 77 -4.26 8.07 0.43
C ALA A 77 -3.86 6.60 0.55
N TYR A 78 -3.37 6.19 1.73
CA TYR A 78 -3.09 4.78 1.98
C TYR A 78 -4.35 3.94 2.13
N ASN A 79 -5.32 4.36 2.95
CA ASN A 79 -6.53 3.56 3.19
C ASN A 79 -7.35 3.34 1.92
N GLU A 80 -7.61 4.41 1.15
CA GLU A 80 -8.41 4.28 -0.07
C GLU A 80 -7.67 3.50 -1.17
N GLY A 81 -6.34 3.65 -1.27
CA GLY A 81 -5.52 2.86 -2.19
C GLY A 81 -5.52 1.37 -1.82
N CYS A 82 -5.31 1.05 -0.54
CA CYS A 82 -5.32 -0.33 -0.05
C CYS A 82 -6.70 -0.97 -0.25
N ARG A 83 -7.80 -0.23 -0.04
CA ARG A 83 -9.17 -0.69 -0.31
C ARG A 83 -9.43 -1.00 -1.78
N ALA A 84 -8.88 -0.20 -2.69
CA ALA A 84 -8.98 -0.48 -4.13
C ALA A 84 -8.19 -1.75 -4.50
N LEU A 85 -6.96 -1.88 -3.97
CA LEU A 85 -6.13 -3.07 -4.22
C LEU A 85 -6.72 -4.34 -3.59
N SER A 86 -7.32 -4.24 -2.39
CA SER A 86 -8.01 -5.36 -1.74
C SER A 86 -9.16 -5.87 -2.60
N GLY A 87 -9.94 -4.97 -3.21
CA GLY A 87 -11.00 -5.34 -4.14
C GLY A 87 -10.49 -6.08 -5.38
N TRP A 88 -9.35 -5.67 -5.93
CA TRP A 88 -8.74 -6.37 -7.07
C TRP A 88 -8.26 -7.77 -6.69
N VAL A 89 -7.60 -7.93 -5.54
CA VAL A 89 -7.16 -9.25 -5.06
C VAL A 89 -8.34 -10.15 -4.68
N ALA A 90 -9.35 -9.61 -4.01
CA ALA A 90 -10.58 -10.34 -3.65
C ALA A 90 -11.30 -10.88 -4.90
N ARG A 91 -11.45 -10.05 -5.94
CA ARG A 91 -12.03 -10.49 -7.22
C ARG A 91 -11.25 -11.65 -7.83
N ASN A 92 -9.92 -11.65 -7.76
CA ASN A 92 -9.13 -12.75 -8.31
C ASN A 92 -9.24 -14.02 -7.46
N LEU A 93 -9.40 -13.92 -6.13
CA LEU A 93 -9.72 -15.09 -5.31
C LEU A 93 -11.05 -15.73 -5.75
N ASP A 94 -12.08 -14.92 -6.00
CA ASP A 94 -13.35 -15.44 -6.53
C ASP A 94 -13.18 -16.09 -7.90
N LEU A 95 -12.41 -15.47 -8.81
CA LEU A 95 -12.16 -16.03 -10.14
C LEU A 95 -11.41 -17.36 -10.10
N MET A 96 -10.43 -17.51 -9.18
CA MET A 96 -9.71 -18.78 -8.97
C MET A 96 -10.66 -19.92 -8.62
N GLU A 97 -11.65 -19.66 -7.76
CA GLU A 97 -12.58 -20.68 -7.27
C GLU A 97 -13.77 -20.90 -8.23
N ARG A 98 -14.27 -19.83 -8.86
CA ARG A 98 -15.59 -19.83 -9.49
C ARG A 98 -15.62 -19.64 -11.00
N SER A 99 -14.54 -19.14 -11.62
CA SER A 99 -14.53 -19.01 -13.09
C SER A 99 -14.73 -20.37 -13.75
N ASN A 100 -15.34 -20.48 -14.92
CA ASN A 100 -15.39 -21.73 -15.69
C ASN A 100 -14.31 -21.80 -16.78
N ASP A 101 -13.56 -20.72 -16.98
CA ASP A 101 -12.48 -20.61 -17.94
C ASP A 101 -11.14 -21.00 -17.28
N PRO A 102 -10.46 -22.07 -17.73
CA PRO A 102 -9.16 -22.47 -17.20
C PRO A 102 -8.09 -21.39 -17.32
N GLU A 103 -8.13 -20.55 -18.36
CA GLU A 103 -7.15 -19.48 -18.54
C GLU A 103 -7.37 -18.37 -17.52
N GLU A 104 -8.61 -17.92 -17.33
CA GLU A 104 -8.97 -16.91 -16.34
C GLU A 104 -8.63 -17.38 -14.91
N ARG A 105 -8.90 -18.66 -14.58
CA ARG A 105 -8.50 -19.25 -13.29
C ARG A 105 -6.99 -19.18 -13.08
N GLN A 106 -6.20 -19.53 -14.10
CA GLN A 106 -4.75 -19.54 -13.99
C GLN A 106 -4.18 -18.12 -13.84
N GLN A 107 -4.69 -17.15 -14.60
CA GLN A 107 -4.29 -15.74 -14.47
C GLN A 107 -4.62 -15.20 -13.07
N ALA A 108 -5.80 -15.55 -12.54
CA ALA A 108 -6.21 -15.17 -11.20
C ALA A 108 -5.35 -15.83 -10.11
N GLU A 109 -4.95 -17.09 -10.29
CA GLU A 109 -4.01 -17.79 -9.40
C GLU A 109 -2.64 -17.12 -9.41
N ASP A 110 -2.09 -16.84 -10.60
CA ASP A 110 -0.79 -16.22 -10.77
C ASP A 110 -0.76 -14.82 -10.10
N PHE A 111 -1.79 -14.02 -10.32
CA PHE A 111 -1.95 -12.70 -9.71
C PHE A 111 -2.07 -12.78 -8.19
N THR A 112 -2.95 -13.65 -7.68
CA THR A 112 -3.19 -13.78 -6.24
C THR A 112 -1.96 -14.32 -5.50
N ALA A 113 -1.27 -15.30 -6.08
CA ALA A 113 -0.04 -15.86 -5.51
C ALA A 113 1.07 -14.81 -5.38
N LEU A 114 1.13 -13.85 -6.30
CA LEU A 114 2.06 -12.71 -6.24
C LEU A 114 1.61 -11.67 -5.21
N MET A 115 0.34 -11.25 -5.25
CA MET A 115 -0.11 -10.05 -4.56
C MET A 115 -0.46 -10.25 -3.09
N THR A 116 -0.84 -11.46 -2.66
CA THR A 116 -1.22 -11.72 -1.27
C THR A 116 -0.11 -11.46 -0.23
N PRO A 117 1.18 -11.79 -0.44
CA PRO A 117 2.24 -11.38 0.50
C PRO A 117 2.41 -9.85 0.57
N ILE A 118 2.28 -9.16 -0.57
CA ILE A 118 2.33 -7.68 -0.63
C ILE A 118 1.17 -7.08 0.14
N VAL A 119 -0.05 -7.56 -0.10
CA VAL A 119 -1.26 -7.13 0.62
C VAL A 119 -1.10 -7.35 2.12
N LYS A 120 -0.69 -8.55 2.54
CA LYS A 120 -0.55 -8.87 3.97
C LYS A 120 0.44 -7.94 4.65
N ALA A 121 1.66 -7.83 4.13
CA ALA A 121 2.70 -7.03 4.78
C ALA A 121 2.43 -5.53 4.65
N MET A 122 2.18 -5.04 3.43
CA MET A 122 2.00 -3.61 3.20
C MET A 122 0.78 -3.05 3.93
N PHE A 123 -0.36 -3.75 3.93
CA PHE A 123 -1.57 -3.20 4.56
C PHE A 123 -1.47 -3.21 6.08
N THR A 124 -0.73 -4.16 6.65
CA THR A 124 -0.53 -4.21 8.10
C THR A 124 0.50 -3.18 8.58
N ASP A 125 1.58 -2.97 7.83
CA ASP A 125 2.53 -1.87 8.08
C ASP A 125 1.84 -0.50 7.97
N LEU A 126 1.04 -0.31 6.91
CA LEU A 126 0.28 0.93 6.69
C LEU A 126 -0.86 1.11 7.70
N GLY A 127 -1.53 0.03 8.10
CA GLY A 127 -2.55 0.05 9.14
C GLY A 127 -1.98 0.54 10.48
N PHE A 128 -0.83 0.01 10.87
CA PHE A 128 -0.11 0.47 12.06
C PHE A 128 0.40 1.90 11.94
N THR A 129 0.96 2.26 10.79
CA THR A 129 1.41 3.64 10.51
C THR A 129 0.25 4.62 10.62
N ASN A 130 -0.90 4.30 10.02
CA ASN A 130 -2.09 5.14 10.08
C ASN A 130 -2.65 5.20 11.51
N ALA A 131 -2.66 4.10 12.26
CA ALA A 131 -3.06 4.14 13.67
C ALA A 131 -2.17 5.09 14.49
N SER A 132 -0.85 5.06 14.26
CA SER A 132 0.12 5.97 14.90
C SER A 132 -0.10 7.44 14.51
N LEU A 133 -0.30 7.70 13.22
CA LEU A 133 -0.65 9.04 12.72
C LEU A 133 -1.98 9.54 13.32
N GLY A 134 -2.95 8.64 13.52
CA GLY A 134 -4.20 8.95 14.18
C GLY A 134 -3.99 9.43 15.61
N VAL A 135 -3.16 8.73 16.39
CA VAL A 135 -2.75 9.18 17.74
C VAL A 135 -2.10 10.56 17.66
N GLN A 136 -1.20 10.78 16.70
CA GLN A 136 -0.51 12.06 16.52
C GLN A 136 -1.45 13.24 16.27
N VAL A 137 -2.52 13.06 15.48
CA VAL A 137 -3.52 14.12 15.20
C VAL A 137 -4.25 14.58 16.46
N TYR A 138 -4.43 13.69 17.45
CA TYR A 138 -5.03 14.05 18.73
C TYR A 138 -4.06 14.78 19.67
N GLY A 139 -2.74 14.75 19.39
CA GLY A 139 -1.72 15.21 20.34
C GLY A 139 -1.75 14.38 21.62
N GLY A 140 -1.58 15.02 22.78
CA GLY A 140 -1.60 14.31 24.07
C GLY A 140 -2.90 13.52 24.35
N HIS A 141 -4.03 13.95 23.79
CA HIS A 141 -5.31 13.26 23.92
C HIS A 141 -5.29 11.88 23.24
N GLY A 142 -4.47 11.69 22.20
CA GLY A 142 -4.37 10.42 21.49
C GLY A 142 -3.74 9.32 22.34
N TYR A 143 -3.01 9.70 23.39
CA TYR A 143 -2.37 8.78 24.32
C TYR A 143 -3.29 8.35 25.47
N ILE A 144 -4.46 8.98 25.60
CA ILE A 144 -5.43 8.68 26.66
C ILE A 144 -6.45 7.65 26.14
N ARG A 145 -6.82 6.70 27.01
CA ARG A 145 -7.74 5.60 26.66
C ARG A 145 -9.14 6.06 26.28
N ASP A 146 -9.60 7.19 26.82
CA ASP A 146 -10.95 7.73 26.61
C ASP A 146 -11.31 7.97 25.14
N HIS A 147 -10.31 8.24 24.29
CA HIS A 147 -10.50 8.45 22.85
C HIS A 147 -10.35 7.17 22.01
N GLY A 148 -9.83 6.08 22.57
CA GLY A 148 -9.65 4.80 21.87
C GLY A 148 -8.54 4.77 20.81
N MET A 149 -7.88 5.89 20.50
CA MET A 149 -6.83 5.95 19.46
C MET A 149 -5.61 5.06 19.79
N GLU A 150 -5.20 5.02 21.06
CA GLU A 150 -4.11 4.14 21.51
C GLU A 150 -4.45 2.64 21.36
N GLN A 151 -5.74 2.30 21.46
CA GLN A 151 -6.21 0.93 21.23
C GLN A 151 -6.00 0.51 19.79
N TYR A 152 -6.39 1.33 18.81
CA TYR A 152 -6.15 1.03 17.39
C TYR A 152 -4.66 0.79 17.10
N LEU A 153 -3.77 1.58 17.73
CA LEU A 153 -2.33 1.37 17.56
C LEU A 153 -1.86 0.01 18.09
N ARG A 154 -2.33 -0.39 19.27
CA ARG A 154 -2.02 -1.71 19.85
C ARG A 154 -2.61 -2.84 19.01
N ASP A 155 -3.87 -2.72 18.62
CA ASP A 155 -4.60 -3.76 17.89
C ASP A 155 -4.04 -3.94 16.47
N ALA A 156 -3.54 -2.88 15.81
CA ALA A 156 -2.85 -2.99 14.53
C ALA A 156 -1.52 -3.77 14.62
N ARG A 157 -0.86 -3.80 15.78
CA ARG A 157 0.51 -4.35 15.92
C ARG A 157 0.59 -5.84 15.61
N ILE A 158 -0.40 -6.61 16.05
CA ILE A 158 -0.41 -8.07 15.89
C ILE A 158 -0.51 -8.48 14.42
N ALA A 159 -1.15 -7.65 13.59
CA ALA A 159 -1.39 -7.97 12.19
C ALA A 159 -0.09 -8.12 11.38
N MET A 160 0.96 -7.40 11.78
CA MET A 160 2.29 -7.48 11.18
C MET A 160 3.08 -8.74 11.58
N ILE A 161 2.58 -9.52 12.55
CA ILE A 161 3.32 -10.61 13.20
C ILE A 161 2.74 -11.98 12.86
N TYR A 162 1.45 -12.21 13.13
CA TYR A 162 0.82 -13.52 12.87
C TYR A 162 0.67 -13.81 11.35
N GLU A 163 0.28 -15.03 11.00
CA GLU A 163 0.14 -15.48 9.60
C GLU A 163 1.40 -15.23 8.74
N GLY A 164 2.55 -15.33 9.39
CA GLY A 164 3.88 -15.01 8.86
C GLY A 164 4.20 -13.52 9.00
N THR A 165 5.30 -13.21 9.69
CA THR A 165 5.78 -11.84 9.89
C THR A 165 5.99 -11.12 8.55
N ASN A 166 5.96 -9.79 8.56
CA ASN A 166 6.11 -9.03 7.32
C ASN A 166 7.46 -9.29 6.62
N GLY A 167 8.54 -9.56 7.38
CA GLY A 167 9.81 -10.04 6.82
C GLY A 167 9.69 -11.42 6.14
N VAL A 168 8.93 -12.35 6.71
CA VAL A 168 8.66 -13.65 6.06
C VAL A 168 7.84 -13.49 4.78
N GLN A 169 6.89 -12.55 4.73
CA GLN A 169 6.16 -12.26 3.48
C GLN A 169 7.08 -11.68 2.41
N ALA A 170 8.00 -10.79 2.81
CA ALA A 170 9.02 -10.23 1.92
C ALA A 170 9.94 -11.31 1.35
N LEU A 171 10.43 -12.22 2.20
CA LEU A 171 11.24 -13.36 1.78
C LEU A 171 10.45 -14.35 0.90
N ASP A 172 9.16 -14.57 1.17
CA ASP A 172 8.28 -15.34 0.29
C ASP A 172 8.18 -14.70 -1.10
N LEU A 173 7.91 -13.40 -1.15
CA LEU A 173 7.80 -12.63 -2.39
C LEU A 173 9.08 -12.80 -3.22
N VAL A 174 10.24 -12.45 -2.66
CA VAL A 174 11.52 -12.49 -3.37
C VAL A 174 11.97 -13.93 -3.67
N GLY A 175 12.03 -14.78 -2.65
CA GLY A 175 12.64 -16.11 -2.76
C GLY A 175 11.77 -17.15 -3.43
N ARG A 176 10.44 -16.99 -3.42
CA ARG A 176 9.51 -17.99 -3.98
C ARG A 176 8.64 -17.45 -5.10
N LYS A 177 8.16 -16.20 -5.06
CA LYS A 177 7.19 -15.69 -6.04
C LYS A 177 7.83 -15.09 -7.29
N LEU A 178 8.97 -14.41 -7.20
CA LEU A 178 9.61 -13.77 -8.36
C LEU A 178 10.02 -14.75 -9.46
N GLY A 179 10.72 -15.83 -9.08
CA GLY A 179 11.21 -16.84 -10.04
C GLY A 179 10.15 -17.87 -10.45
N ALA A 180 8.99 -17.90 -9.80
CA ALA A 180 7.97 -18.93 -10.01
C ALA A 180 7.51 -18.98 -11.47
N HIS A 181 7.47 -20.20 -12.02
CA HIS A 181 7.04 -20.46 -13.40
C HIS A 181 7.75 -19.55 -14.43
N THR A 182 9.05 -19.35 -14.25
CA THR A 182 9.85 -18.48 -15.13
C THR A 182 9.28 -17.05 -15.17
N GLY A 183 8.94 -16.51 -13.99
CA GLY A 183 8.41 -15.16 -13.80
C GLY A 183 6.94 -14.98 -14.23
N ARG A 184 6.15 -16.06 -14.34
CA ARG A 184 4.74 -15.96 -14.76
C ARG A 184 3.90 -15.12 -13.80
N TYR A 185 4.11 -15.32 -12.50
CA TYR A 185 3.43 -14.54 -11.46
C TYR A 185 3.68 -13.03 -11.64
N LEU A 186 4.93 -12.61 -11.84
CA LEU A 186 5.28 -11.22 -12.09
C LEU A 186 4.55 -10.62 -13.30
N ARG A 187 4.47 -11.36 -14.40
CA ARG A 187 3.77 -10.92 -15.62
C ARG A 187 2.28 -10.62 -15.36
N ALA A 188 1.65 -11.34 -14.43
CA ALA A 188 0.24 -11.12 -14.07
C ALA A 188 -0.03 -9.72 -13.48
N PHE A 189 0.98 -9.06 -12.91
CA PHE A 189 0.89 -7.64 -12.52
C PHE A 189 1.55 -6.70 -13.54
N PHE A 190 2.72 -7.09 -14.07
CA PHE A 190 3.53 -6.20 -14.92
C PHE A 190 2.84 -5.88 -16.24
N HIS A 191 2.23 -6.86 -16.91
CA HIS A 191 1.59 -6.63 -18.19
C HIS A 191 0.38 -5.69 -18.09
N PRO A 192 -0.60 -5.89 -17.17
CA PRO A 192 -1.72 -4.94 -17.03
C PRO A 192 -1.28 -3.51 -16.72
N VAL A 193 -0.25 -3.34 -15.88
CA VAL A 193 0.26 -2.02 -15.50
C VAL A 193 0.98 -1.35 -16.67
N LEU A 194 1.85 -2.06 -17.37
CA LEU A 194 2.55 -1.55 -18.55
C LEU A 194 1.56 -1.17 -19.65
N ASN A 195 0.63 -2.07 -20.00
CA ASN A 195 -0.39 -1.81 -21.02
C ASN A 195 -1.23 -0.57 -20.67
N TYR A 196 -1.54 -0.38 -19.38
CA TYR A 196 -2.28 0.79 -18.94
C TYR A 196 -1.45 2.08 -19.04
N ILE A 197 -0.18 2.04 -18.64
CA ILE A 197 0.73 3.18 -18.77
C ILE A 197 0.84 3.57 -20.24
N ASP A 198 1.13 2.63 -21.13
CA ASP A 198 1.30 2.89 -22.57
C ASP A 198 0.01 3.46 -23.19
N ALA A 199 -1.17 2.97 -22.78
CA ALA A 199 -2.44 3.45 -23.30
C ALA A 199 -2.86 4.83 -22.79
N LYS A 200 -2.29 5.30 -21.67
CA LYS A 200 -2.78 6.49 -20.94
C LYS A 200 -1.75 7.58 -20.72
N LEU A 201 -0.49 7.35 -21.10
CA LEU A 201 0.61 8.28 -20.88
C LEU A 201 0.38 9.64 -21.56
N ASP A 202 -0.15 9.61 -22.79
CA ASP A 202 -0.37 10.81 -23.61
C ASP A 202 -1.75 11.45 -23.39
N ASP A 203 -2.56 10.93 -22.45
CA ASP A 203 -3.82 11.56 -22.07
C ASP A 203 -3.54 12.91 -21.38
N PRO A 204 -4.15 14.03 -21.82
CA PRO A 204 -3.81 15.35 -21.30
C PRO A 204 -4.20 15.56 -19.83
N ASP A 205 -5.26 14.90 -19.37
CA ASP A 205 -5.75 15.04 -18.00
C ASP A 205 -5.13 14.00 -17.05
N LEU A 206 -4.88 12.79 -17.55
CA LEU A 206 -4.39 11.66 -16.77
C LEU A 206 -2.86 11.48 -16.85
N GLY A 207 -2.23 11.92 -17.93
CA GLY A 207 -0.78 11.87 -18.18
C GLY A 207 0.08 12.42 -17.04
N PRO A 208 -0.29 13.54 -16.38
CA PRO A 208 0.42 14.03 -15.19
C PRO A 208 0.48 13.05 -14.02
N LEU A 209 -0.48 12.10 -13.93
CA LEU A 209 -0.48 11.03 -12.92
C LEU A 209 0.20 9.75 -13.46
N VAL A 210 0.00 9.44 -14.74
CA VAL A 210 0.56 8.24 -15.39
C VAL A 210 2.07 8.33 -15.57
N GLY A 211 2.61 9.50 -15.92
CA GLY A 211 4.06 9.69 -16.12
C GLY A 211 4.89 9.33 -14.88
N PRO A 212 4.59 9.88 -13.68
CA PRO A 212 5.23 9.48 -12.44
C PRO A 212 5.04 7.99 -12.09
N LEU A 213 3.84 7.43 -12.34
CA LEU A 213 3.60 5.99 -12.18
C LEU A 213 4.53 5.17 -13.09
N GLY A 214 4.71 5.57 -14.36
CA GLY A 214 5.61 4.93 -15.31
C GLY A 214 7.06 4.93 -14.84
N LYS A 215 7.55 6.05 -14.28
CA LYS A 215 8.88 6.13 -13.68
C LYS A 215 9.03 5.18 -12.48
N ALA A 216 8.04 5.14 -11.61
CA ALA A 216 8.04 4.25 -10.44
C ALA A 216 7.96 2.77 -10.85
N PHE A 217 7.16 2.44 -11.88
CA PHE A 217 7.09 1.11 -12.45
C PHE A 217 8.41 0.68 -13.10
N GLY A 218 9.09 1.59 -13.82
CA GLY A 218 10.44 1.34 -14.34
C GLY A 218 11.44 1.04 -13.22
N ALA A 219 11.38 1.75 -12.09
CA ALA A 219 12.21 1.44 -10.92
C ALA A 219 11.88 0.06 -10.33
N LEU A 220 10.61 -0.35 -10.29
CA LEU A 220 10.21 -1.70 -9.90
C LEU A 220 10.78 -2.78 -10.83
N GLN A 221 10.75 -2.56 -12.15
CA GLN A 221 11.33 -3.47 -13.13
C GLN A 221 12.85 -3.60 -12.93
N LEU A 222 13.56 -2.48 -12.76
CA LEU A 222 15.00 -2.47 -12.49
C LEU A 222 15.34 -3.18 -11.16
N ALA A 223 14.58 -2.93 -10.11
CA ALA A 223 14.76 -3.61 -8.83
C ALA A 223 14.55 -5.13 -8.95
N THR A 224 13.51 -5.54 -9.67
CA THR A 224 13.23 -6.96 -9.92
C THR A 224 14.37 -7.64 -10.68
N ALA A 225 14.87 -7.01 -11.74
CA ALA A 225 15.99 -7.53 -12.52
C ALA A 225 17.28 -7.60 -11.70
N HIS A 226 17.58 -6.57 -10.90
CA HIS A 226 18.76 -6.52 -10.04
C HIS A 226 18.76 -7.63 -8.99
N ILE A 227 17.62 -7.83 -8.31
CA ILE A 227 17.44 -8.88 -7.31
C ILE A 227 17.58 -10.26 -7.95
N ALA A 228 16.99 -10.47 -9.14
CA ALA A 228 17.13 -11.73 -9.86
C ALA A 228 18.60 -12.01 -10.24
N GLU A 229 19.30 -11.02 -10.78
CA GLU A 229 20.70 -11.16 -11.22
C GLU A 229 21.63 -11.48 -10.05
N LYS A 230 21.55 -10.72 -8.95
CA LYS A 230 22.39 -10.93 -7.77
C LYS A 230 21.99 -12.17 -6.99
N GLY A 231 20.68 -12.38 -6.80
CA GLY A 231 20.11 -13.48 -6.03
C GLY A 231 20.45 -14.87 -6.59
N MET A 232 20.58 -14.98 -7.92
CA MET A 232 21.03 -16.23 -8.55
C MET A 232 22.48 -16.59 -8.18
N LYS A 233 23.32 -15.60 -7.88
CA LYS A 233 24.73 -15.79 -7.49
C LYS A 233 24.87 -15.96 -5.98
N ASP A 234 24.03 -15.25 -5.22
CA ASP A 234 24.10 -15.17 -3.76
C ASP A 234 22.69 -14.98 -3.18
N PRO A 235 22.09 -16.01 -2.56
CA PRO A 235 20.75 -15.92 -1.99
C PRO A 235 20.57 -14.82 -0.93
N ASP A 236 21.64 -14.46 -0.21
CA ASP A 236 21.55 -13.39 0.80
C ASP A 236 21.40 -12.01 0.13
N GLU A 237 21.90 -11.80 -1.09
CA GLU A 237 21.67 -10.56 -1.83
C GLU A 237 20.18 -10.39 -2.15
N ALA A 238 19.47 -11.49 -2.42
CA ALA A 238 18.03 -11.47 -2.61
C ALA A 238 17.31 -11.21 -1.28
N GLY A 239 17.70 -11.92 -0.22
CA GLY A 239 17.10 -11.77 1.11
C GLY A 239 17.27 -10.36 1.69
N ALA A 240 18.44 -9.75 1.51
CA ALA A 240 18.76 -8.42 2.00
C ALA A 240 17.93 -7.30 1.35
N ALA A 241 17.40 -7.52 0.14
CA ALA A 241 16.56 -6.55 -0.56
C ALA A 241 15.04 -6.76 -0.32
N ALA A 242 14.66 -7.80 0.42
CA ALA A 242 13.29 -8.32 0.38
C ALA A 242 12.26 -7.32 0.91
N THR A 243 12.53 -6.69 2.05
CA THR A 243 11.58 -5.78 2.71
C THR A 243 11.37 -4.52 1.87
N GLU A 244 12.46 -3.92 1.40
CA GLU A 244 12.45 -2.73 0.54
C GLU A 244 11.75 -3.02 -0.78
N TYR A 245 12.00 -4.19 -1.37
CA TYR A 245 11.35 -4.61 -2.61
C TYR A 245 9.84 -4.79 -2.43
N LEU A 246 9.39 -5.42 -1.33
CA LEU A 246 7.97 -5.56 -1.02
C LEU A 246 7.29 -4.19 -0.90
N ARG A 247 7.93 -3.26 -0.19
CA ARG A 247 7.43 -1.89 -0.01
C ARG A 247 7.36 -1.14 -1.34
N LEU A 248 8.42 -1.24 -2.15
CA LEU A 248 8.51 -0.62 -3.47
C LEU A 248 7.41 -1.13 -4.39
N PHE A 249 7.25 -2.46 -4.48
CA PHE A 249 6.19 -3.09 -5.27
C PHE A 249 4.82 -2.59 -4.82
N GLY A 250 4.56 -2.63 -3.51
CA GLY A 250 3.31 -2.18 -2.92
C GLY A 250 2.99 -0.73 -3.30
N LEU A 251 3.94 0.19 -3.24
CA LEU A 251 3.74 1.59 -3.61
C LEU A 251 3.35 1.76 -5.08
N VAL A 252 3.98 0.99 -5.97
CA VAL A 252 3.61 0.97 -7.40
C VAL A 252 2.21 0.40 -7.61
N ALA A 253 1.85 -0.66 -6.88
CA ALA A 253 0.49 -1.24 -6.93
C ALA A 253 -0.58 -0.25 -6.43
N LEU A 254 -0.31 0.47 -5.34
CA LEU A 254 -1.20 1.53 -4.87
C LEU A 254 -1.27 2.70 -5.86
N GLY A 255 -0.14 3.11 -6.44
CA GLY A 255 -0.09 4.14 -7.48
C GLY A 255 -0.96 3.77 -8.68
N TYR A 256 -0.86 2.53 -9.15
CA TYR A 256 -1.70 2.01 -10.23
C TYR A 256 -3.19 2.08 -9.89
N MET A 257 -3.59 1.69 -8.68
CA MET A 257 -4.99 1.83 -8.23
C MET A 257 -5.43 3.30 -8.16
N TRP A 258 -4.57 4.20 -7.71
CA TRP A 258 -4.87 5.63 -7.66
C TRP A 258 -5.12 6.23 -9.04
N VAL A 259 -4.29 5.90 -10.02
CA VAL A 259 -4.47 6.43 -11.39
C VAL A 259 -5.75 5.87 -12.02
N ARG A 260 -6.09 4.60 -11.80
CA ARG A 260 -7.37 4.03 -12.26
C ARG A 260 -8.59 4.69 -11.61
N MET A 261 -8.54 4.95 -10.30
CA MET A 261 -9.61 5.68 -9.61
C MET A 261 -9.72 7.13 -10.11
N ALA A 262 -8.58 7.78 -10.39
CA ALA A 262 -8.55 9.14 -10.91
C ALA A 262 -9.13 9.23 -12.33
N GLU A 263 -8.87 8.24 -13.20
CA GLU A 263 -9.48 8.16 -14.54
C GLU A 263 -11.02 8.20 -14.45
N VAL A 264 -11.60 7.32 -13.63
CA VAL A 264 -13.07 7.29 -13.42
C VAL A 264 -13.57 8.61 -12.83
N ALA A 265 -12.84 9.18 -11.87
CA ALA A 265 -13.22 10.44 -11.23
C ALA A 265 -13.16 11.63 -12.19
N LEU A 266 -12.20 11.66 -13.11
CA LEU A 266 -12.08 12.68 -14.16
C LEU A 266 -13.26 12.61 -15.14
N GLN A 267 -13.65 11.40 -15.55
CA GLN A 267 -14.79 11.19 -16.45
C GLN A 267 -16.13 11.64 -15.82
N LYS A 268 -16.28 11.42 -14.51
CA LYS A 268 -17.49 11.79 -13.76
C LYS A 268 -17.45 13.20 -13.17
N ARG A 269 -16.39 13.97 -13.46
CA ARG A 269 -16.23 15.31 -12.92
C ARG A 269 -17.33 16.23 -13.47
N GLY A 270 -18.16 16.77 -12.58
CA GLY A 270 -19.22 17.71 -12.95
C GLY A 270 -20.58 17.05 -13.28
N GLU A 271 -20.74 15.74 -13.07
CA GLU A 271 -22.05 15.12 -13.12
C GLU A 271 -22.99 15.71 -12.05
N ALA A 272 -24.23 16.04 -12.43
CA ALA A 272 -25.24 16.65 -11.56
C ALA A 272 -25.93 15.65 -10.61
N ASN A 273 -25.26 14.56 -10.24
CA ASN A 273 -25.78 13.50 -9.37
C ASN A 273 -25.45 13.71 -7.88
N GLY A 274 -24.88 14.86 -7.51
CA GLY A 274 -24.53 15.19 -6.12
C GLY A 274 -23.21 14.59 -5.63
N GLU A 275 -22.48 13.84 -6.47
CA GLU A 275 -21.20 13.19 -6.10
C GLU A 275 -19.96 13.98 -6.53
N ALA A 276 -20.12 15.17 -7.11
CA ALA A 276 -19.00 15.96 -7.64
C ALA A 276 -17.86 16.17 -6.62
N ALA A 277 -18.19 16.40 -5.34
CA ALA A 277 -17.20 16.57 -4.28
C ALA A 277 -16.41 15.28 -3.97
N PHE A 278 -17.03 14.11 -4.14
CA PHE A 278 -16.35 12.81 -3.97
C PHE A 278 -15.33 12.58 -5.07
N TYR A 279 -15.70 12.79 -6.33
CA TYR A 279 -14.79 12.62 -7.46
C TYR A 279 -13.65 13.65 -7.43
N GLU A 280 -13.92 14.90 -7.07
CA GLU A 280 -12.86 15.90 -6.88
C GLU A 280 -11.89 15.46 -5.77
N ALA A 281 -12.41 14.96 -4.65
CA ALA A 281 -11.55 14.46 -3.57
C ALA A 281 -10.68 13.26 -4.01
N LYS A 282 -11.18 12.38 -4.88
CA LYS A 282 -10.39 11.29 -5.46
C LYS A 282 -9.25 11.80 -6.33
N ILE A 283 -9.50 12.79 -7.19
CA ILE A 283 -8.49 13.41 -8.05
C ILE A 283 -7.40 14.08 -7.19
N VAL A 284 -7.80 14.87 -6.20
CA VAL A 284 -6.85 15.55 -5.30
C VAL A 284 -6.02 14.55 -4.49
N THR A 285 -6.63 13.47 -4.02
CA THR A 285 -5.91 12.43 -3.25
C THR A 285 -4.96 11.63 -4.13
N ALA A 286 -5.34 11.34 -5.38
CA ALA A 286 -4.44 10.70 -6.35
C ALA A 286 -3.20 11.56 -6.60
N ARG A 287 -3.39 12.87 -6.83
CA ARG A 287 -2.28 13.83 -6.98
C ARG A 287 -1.37 13.83 -5.75
N PHE A 288 -1.95 13.90 -4.54
CA PHE A 288 -1.16 13.83 -3.31
C PHE A 288 -0.36 12.53 -3.19
N PHE A 289 -0.95 11.38 -3.51
CA PHE A 289 -0.24 10.10 -3.48
C PHE A 289 0.98 10.12 -4.43
N ILE A 290 0.76 10.57 -5.67
CA ILE A 290 1.81 10.67 -6.69
C ILE A 290 2.92 11.65 -6.28
N ASP A 291 2.57 12.82 -5.73
CA ASP A 291 3.53 13.87 -5.40
C ASP A 291 4.30 13.61 -4.10
N ARG A 292 3.67 12.94 -3.13
CA ARG A 292 4.16 12.88 -1.74
C ARG A 292 4.50 11.50 -1.23
N LEU A 293 3.89 10.44 -1.78
CA LEU A 293 4.05 9.08 -1.26
C LEU A 293 4.80 8.18 -2.24
N LEU A 294 4.45 8.23 -3.53
CA LEU A 294 5.13 7.44 -4.56
C LEU A 294 6.64 7.72 -4.70
N PRO A 295 7.17 8.95 -4.46
CA PRO A 295 8.61 9.21 -4.56
C PRO A 295 9.49 8.36 -3.64
N GLU A 296 8.94 7.76 -2.57
CA GLU A 296 9.62 6.79 -1.71
C GLU A 296 10.23 5.62 -2.52
N VAL A 297 9.62 5.26 -3.66
CA VAL A 297 10.15 4.26 -4.61
C VAL A 297 11.60 4.54 -5.02
N ALA A 298 11.97 5.81 -5.21
CA ALA A 298 13.34 6.17 -5.60
C ALA A 298 14.35 5.90 -4.48
N ALA A 299 13.97 6.16 -3.23
CA ALA A 299 14.81 5.90 -2.05
C ALA A 299 14.96 4.39 -1.78
N LEU A 300 13.86 3.64 -1.92
CA LEU A 300 13.86 2.18 -1.79
C LEU A 300 14.74 1.53 -2.88
N TRP A 301 14.62 1.99 -4.12
CA TRP A 301 15.51 1.56 -5.19
C TRP A 301 16.97 1.90 -4.90
N GLY A 302 17.23 3.09 -4.34
CA GLY A 302 18.56 3.48 -3.84
C GLY A 302 19.15 2.45 -2.89
N SER A 303 18.36 2.00 -1.91
CA SER A 303 18.77 1.03 -0.90
C SER A 303 18.95 -0.38 -1.48
N ILE A 304 18.02 -0.86 -2.32
CA ILE A 304 18.13 -2.20 -2.95
C ILE A 304 19.44 -2.36 -3.73
N LYS A 305 19.89 -1.31 -4.42
CA LYS A 305 21.13 -1.36 -5.23
C LYS A 305 22.40 -1.59 -4.42
N THR A 306 22.42 -1.20 -3.13
CA THR A 306 23.63 -1.34 -2.31
C THR A 306 23.94 -2.80 -2.00
N GLY A 307 22.94 -3.69 -2.11
CA GLY A 307 23.08 -5.11 -1.82
C GLY A 307 23.31 -5.40 -0.34
N LYS A 308 23.74 -6.63 -0.04
CA LYS A 308 23.85 -7.14 1.34
C LYS A 308 25.05 -6.64 2.14
N ALA A 309 26.05 -6.05 1.48
CA ALA A 309 27.38 -5.84 2.06
C ALA A 309 27.35 -5.10 3.41
N SER A 310 26.60 -4.01 3.54
CA SER A 310 26.52 -3.25 4.80
C SER A 310 25.70 -3.95 5.89
N MET A 311 24.80 -4.86 5.53
CA MET A 311 23.92 -5.59 6.46
C MET A 311 24.61 -6.83 7.02
N MET A 312 25.42 -7.51 6.19
CA MET A 312 26.04 -8.80 6.53
C MET A 312 27.51 -8.67 6.96
N ALA A 313 28.05 -7.45 7.01
CA ALA A 313 29.45 -7.21 7.41
C ALA A 313 29.65 -7.15 8.93
N LEU A 314 28.61 -6.80 9.71
CA LEU A 314 28.74 -6.74 11.17
C LEU A 314 28.68 -8.16 11.74
N ASP A 315 29.69 -8.52 12.52
CA ASP A 315 29.74 -9.82 13.20
C ASP A 315 28.62 -9.93 14.25
N ASP A 316 28.07 -11.14 14.40
CA ASP A 316 26.97 -11.41 15.32
C ASP A 316 27.29 -10.99 16.77
N ALA A 317 28.54 -11.11 17.21
CA ALA A 317 28.93 -10.73 18.57
C ALA A 317 28.93 -9.21 18.83
N ALA A 318 28.78 -8.40 17.78
CA ALA A 318 28.78 -6.95 17.86
C ALA A 318 27.36 -6.32 17.90
N PHE A 319 26.31 -7.13 17.92
CA PHE A 319 24.91 -6.72 18.15
C PHE A 319 24.51 -6.87 19.63
#